data_AF-A0A2H6NHX9-F1
#
_entry.id   AF-A0A2H6NHX9-F1
#
_cell.length_a   1.000
_cell.length_b   1.000
_cell.length_c   1.000
_cell.angle_alpha   90.00
_cell.angle_beta   90.00
_cell.angle_gamma   90.00
#
_symmetry.space_group_name_H-M   'P 1'
#
loop_
_entity.id
_entity.type
_entity.pdbx_description
1 polymer ?
#
loop_
_entity_poly.entity_id
_entity_poly.type
_entity_poly.pdbx_seq_one_letter_code
_entity_poly.pdbx_strand_id
1 'polypeptide(L)'
;AKLACGLNKPNRQTLVSQGAVPQLFSNMPIGNIRNLGGKLGASITECLGVQYMGDLIQFSESQLQTPFGEKTGSWLYELCRGIDFEPVKARQLPKSIGCSKNFLGKTALVTQKQVQYWLLQLALELEERLNKDRDQNNRLAKQLSVGIHMQGG
;
A
#
# COMPACT_ATOMS: atom_id res chain seq x y z
N ALA A 1 8.32 10.24 7.25
CA ALA A 1 7.55 10.02 8.51
C ALA A 1 7.19 8.55 8.80
N LYS A 2 6.56 7.80 7.88
CA LYS A 2 6.07 6.43 8.13
C LYS A 2 7.14 5.42 8.59
N LEU A 3 8.38 5.60 8.13
CA LEU A 3 9.52 4.79 8.54
C LEU A 3 9.93 5.10 9.99
N ALA A 4 10.09 6.39 10.31
CA ALA A 4 10.46 6.85 11.65
C ALA A 4 9.54 6.33 12.76
N CYS A 5 8.22 6.29 12.52
CA CYS A 5 7.24 5.83 13.51
C CYS A 5 7.37 4.33 13.87
N GLY A 6 8.11 3.54 13.08
CA GLY A 6 8.36 2.12 13.32
C GLY A 6 9.59 1.84 14.18
N LEU A 7 10.55 2.77 14.23
CA LEU A 7 11.92 2.50 14.71
C LEU A 7 12.02 2.19 16.21
N ASN A 8 11.17 2.80 17.05
CA ASN A 8 11.24 2.67 18.51
C ASN A 8 9.93 2.18 19.13
N LYS A 9 9.13 1.42 18.38
CA LYS A 9 7.86 0.87 18.91
C LYS A 9 8.12 -0.11 20.06
N PRO A 10 7.16 -0.27 21.00
CA PRO A 10 5.88 0.46 21.13
C PRO A 10 5.99 1.77 21.94
N ASN A 11 4.94 2.60 21.90
CA ASN A 11 4.77 3.82 22.73
C ASN A 11 5.95 4.82 22.74
N ARG A 12 6.55 5.06 21.57
CA ARG A 12 7.59 6.10 21.38
C ARG A 12 7.35 6.87 20.09
N GLN A 13 8.01 8.01 20.00
CA GLN A 13 8.13 8.81 18.79
C GLN A 13 9.60 8.89 18.37
N THR A 14 9.83 8.98 17.06
CA THR A 14 11.17 9.12 16.49
C THR A 14 11.19 10.31 15.55
N LEU A 15 12.13 11.22 15.76
CA LEU A 15 12.44 12.29 14.81
C LEU A 15 13.57 11.80 13.89
N VAL A 16 13.35 11.88 12.59
CA VAL A 16 14.39 11.63 11.58
C VAL A 16 14.60 12.94 10.83
N SER A 17 15.75 13.55 11.03
CA SER A 17 16.16 14.77 10.32
C SER A 17 16.74 14.43 8.96
N GLN A 18 16.81 15.42 8.07
CA GLN A 18 17.42 15.26 6.75
C GLN A 18 18.87 14.77 6.82
N GLY A 19 19.65 15.27 7.80
CA GLY A 19 21.04 14.84 8.02
C GLY A 19 21.19 13.38 8.48
N ALA A 20 20.14 12.78 9.05
CA ALA A 20 20.17 11.37 9.47
C ALA A 20 19.89 10.39 8.32
N VAL A 21 19.36 10.87 7.19
CA VAL A 21 18.93 10.02 6.06
C VAL A 21 20.07 9.14 5.52
N PRO A 22 21.29 9.63 5.25
CA PRO A 22 22.36 8.79 4.69
C PRO A 22 22.70 7.59 5.59
N GLN A 23 22.81 7.81 6.91
CA GLN A 23 23.09 6.74 7.87
C GLN A 23 21.90 5.79 8.04
N LEU A 24 20.68 6.31 7.98
CA LEU A 24 19.49 5.49 8.09
C LEU A 24 19.32 4.58 6.88
N PHE A 25 19.61 5.09 5.68
CA PHE A 25 19.38 4.40 4.42
C PHE A 25 20.51 3.47 4.00
N SER A 26 21.74 3.66 4.50
CA SER A 26 22.86 2.77 4.22
C SER A 26 22.58 1.31 4.56
N ASN A 27 21.75 1.07 5.58
CA ASN A 27 21.36 -0.26 6.04
C ASN A 27 19.85 -0.49 5.95
N MET A 28 19.10 0.29 5.15
CA MET A 28 17.66 0.12 5.00
C MET A 28 17.33 -0.71 3.77
N PRO A 29 16.84 -1.96 3.91
CA PRO A 29 16.43 -2.76 2.77
C PRO A 29 15.37 -2.04 1.94
N ILE A 30 15.50 -2.09 0.62
CA ILE A 30 14.57 -1.41 -0.31
C ILE A 30 13.11 -1.83 -0.03
N GLY A 31 12.87 -3.12 0.23
CA GLY A 31 11.54 -3.66 0.54
C GLY A 31 10.88 -3.08 1.80
N ASN A 32 11.63 -2.45 2.71
CA ASN A 32 11.09 -1.84 3.92
C ASN A 32 10.54 -0.42 3.66
N ILE A 33 10.83 0.17 2.50
CA ILE A 33 10.30 1.47 2.11
C ILE A 33 8.86 1.31 1.62
N ARG A 34 7.98 2.25 2.03
CA ARG A 34 6.59 2.28 1.59
C ARG A 34 6.54 2.30 0.06
N ASN A 35 5.61 1.53 -0.52
CA ASN A 35 5.45 1.29 -1.97
C ASN A 35 6.54 0.41 -2.61
N LEU A 36 7.60 0.03 -1.89
CA LEU A 36 8.68 -0.83 -2.40
C LEU A 36 8.65 -2.26 -1.82
N GLY A 37 7.73 -2.61 -0.92
CA GLY A 37 7.62 -3.98 -0.38
C GLY A 37 7.04 -5.04 -1.34
N GLY A 38 6.91 -4.75 -2.64
CA GLY A 38 6.29 -5.62 -3.63
C GLY A 38 7.14 -5.79 -4.89
N LYS A 39 6.48 -6.07 -6.02
CA LYS A 39 7.15 -6.33 -7.32
C LYS A 39 8.13 -5.23 -7.74
N LEU A 40 7.79 -3.97 -7.50
CA LEU A 40 8.66 -2.84 -7.85
C LEU A 40 9.98 -2.88 -7.07
N GLY A 41 9.95 -3.06 -5.74
CA GLY A 41 11.19 -3.16 -4.96
C GLY A 41 12.04 -4.36 -5.34
N ALA A 42 11.41 -5.51 -5.60
CA ALA A 42 12.11 -6.70 -6.09
C ALA A 42 12.79 -6.43 -7.45
N SER A 43 12.08 -5.79 -8.38
CA SER A 43 12.64 -5.38 -9.66
C SER A 43 13.80 -4.39 -9.51
N ILE A 44 13.73 -3.45 -8.56
CA ILE A 44 14.84 -2.53 -8.29
C ILE A 44 16.09 -3.30 -7.82
N THR A 45 15.91 -4.21 -6.84
CA THR A 45 17.02 -5.00 -6.32
C THR A 45 17.65 -5.90 -7.39
N GLU A 46 16.82 -6.50 -8.25
CA GLU A 46 17.26 -7.39 -9.32
C GLU A 46 17.92 -6.63 -10.48
N CYS A 47 17.28 -5.58 -11.00
CA CYS A 47 17.77 -4.84 -12.17
C CYS A 47 19.02 -4.02 -11.88
N LEU A 48 19.17 -3.50 -10.66
CA LEU A 48 20.31 -2.64 -10.29
C LEU A 48 21.38 -3.36 -9.45
N GLY A 49 21.12 -4.59 -8.98
CA GLY A 49 22.07 -5.35 -8.16
C GLY A 49 22.34 -4.72 -6.78
N VAL A 50 21.33 -4.08 -6.20
CA VAL A 50 21.42 -3.35 -4.92
C VAL A 50 20.53 -3.97 -3.85
N GLN A 51 20.79 -3.66 -2.58
CA GLN A 51 20.03 -4.20 -1.46
C GLN A 51 19.41 -3.10 -0.58
N TYR A 52 20.14 -2.00 -0.41
CA TYR A 52 19.78 -0.94 0.51
C TYR A 52 19.35 0.34 -0.21
N MET A 53 18.53 1.15 0.45
CA MET A 53 18.04 2.41 -0.12
C MET A 53 19.19 3.39 -0.40
N GLY A 54 20.25 3.35 0.40
CA GLY A 54 21.44 4.19 0.23
C GLY A 54 22.21 3.86 -1.06
N ASP A 55 22.14 2.62 -1.55
CA ASP A 55 22.83 2.18 -2.77
C ASP A 55 22.29 2.93 -4.01
N LEU A 56 21.05 3.41 -3.96
CA LEU A 56 20.42 4.12 -5.07
C LEU A 56 21.02 5.52 -5.32
N ILE A 57 21.80 6.06 -4.38
CA ILE A 57 22.44 7.39 -4.53
C ILE A 57 23.45 7.41 -5.68
N GLN A 58 24.07 6.27 -6.01
CA GLN A 58 25.10 6.18 -7.05
C GLN A 58 24.55 6.33 -8.49
N PHE A 59 23.24 6.20 -8.68
CA PHE A 59 22.61 6.30 -10.00
C PHE A 59 22.13 7.73 -10.28
N SER A 60 22.32 8.17 -11.52
CA SER A 60 21.68 9.39 -12.02
C SER A 60 20.17 9.19 -12.13
N GLU A 61 19.42 10.30 -12.18
CA GLU A 61 17.98 10.25 -12.41
C GLU A 61 17.64 9.51 -13.72
N SER A 62 18.37 9.80 -14.81
CA SER A 62 18.21 9.13 -16.10
C SER A 62 18.48 7.61 -16.06
N GLN A 63 19.45 7.17 -15.25
CA GLN A 63 19.74 5.75 -15.03
C GLN A 63 18.62 5.03 -14.29
N LEU A 64 17.91 5.72 -13.39
CA LEU A 64 16.74 5.17 -12.71
C LEU A 64 15.47 5.24 -13.58
N GLN A 65 15.34 6.25 -14.44
CA GLN A 65 14.19 6.39 -15.34
C GLN A 65 14.20 5.34 -16.46
N THR A 66 15.38 4.96 -16.97
CA THR A 66 15.49 3.98 -18.07
C THR A 66 14.77 2.65 -17.79
N PRO A 67 15.01 1.96 -16.66
CA PRO A 67 14.34 0.70 -16.34
C PRO A 67 12.94 0.85 -15.71
N PHE A 68 12.64 1.96 -15.01
CA PHE A 68 11.41 2.07 -14.19
C PHE A 68 10.39 3.09 -14.73
N GLY A 69 10.73 3.79 -15.81
CA GLY A 69 9.95 4.89 -16.40
C GLY A 69 10.18 6.22 -15.69
N GLU A 70 9.85 7.31 -16.39
CA GLU A 70 10.09 8.70 -15.96
C GLU A 70 9.61 8.98 -14.52
N LYS A 71 8.32 8.72 -14.25
CA LYS A 71 7.71 9.00 -12.94
C LYS A 71 8.36 8.22 -11.79
N THR A 72 8.61 6.93 -12.00
CA THR A 72 9.17 6.06 -10.95
C THR A 72 10.63 6.36 -10.73
N GLY A 73 11.40 6.57 -11.81
CA GLY A 73 12.81 6.90 -11.75
C GLY A 73 13.06 8.21 -11.02
N SER A 74 12.34 9.27 -11.37
CA SER A 74 12.40 10.56 -10.66
C SER A 74 12.01 10.42 -9.19
N TRP A 75 10.94 9.68 -8.90
CA TRP A 75 10.54 9.42 -7.52
C TRP A 75 11.62 8.67 -6.71
N LEU A 76 12.25 7.64 -7.28
CA LEU A 76 13.34 6.91 -6.63
C LEU A 76 14.58 7.77 -6.38
N TYR A 77 14.91 8.62 -7.35
CA TYR A 77 16.03 9.55 -7.26
C TYR A 77 15.88 10.51 -6.07
N GLU A 78 14.69 11.10 -5.89
CA GLU A 78 14.39 11.96 -4.75
C GLU A 78 14.28 11.16 -3.45
N LEU A 79 13.61 10.01 -3.51
CA LEU A 79 13.33 9.20 -2.34
C LEU A 79 14.61 8.69 -1.67
N CYS A 80 15.64 8.27 -2.43
CA CYS A 80 16.91 7.81 -1.85
C CYS A 80 17.69 8.93 -1.14
N ARG A 81 17.34 10.19 -1.44
CA ARG A 81 17.86 11.40 -0.79
C ARG A 81 16.96 11.89 0.34
N GLY A 82 15.91 11.14 0.70
CA GLY A 82 14.98 11.48 1.77
C GLY A 82 13.93 12.51 1.36
N ILE A 83 13.77 12.79 0.07
CA ILE A 83 12.84 13.79 -0.46
C ILE A 83 11.60 13.06 -0.99
N ASP A 84 10.42 13.47 -0.53
CA ASP A 84 9.13 12.97 -0.99
C ASP A 84 8.13 14.13 -0.99
N PHE A 85 7.57 14.42 -2.16
CA PHE A 85 6.62 15.51 -2.38
C PHE A 85 5.15 15.04 -2.31
N GLU A 86 4.87 13.78 -1.93
CA GLU A 86 3.51 13.30 -1.75
C GLU A 86 2.77 14.18 -0.72
N PRO A 87 1.72 14.93 -1.12
CA PRO A 87 1.05 15.83 -0.21
C PRO A 87 0.21 15.05 0.80
N VAL A 88 0.15 15.54 2.03
CA VAL A 88 -0.83 15.06 3.02
C VAL A 88 -2.21 15.49 2.57
N LYS A 89 -2.99 14.55 2.03
CA LYS A 89 -4.38 14.80 1.62
C LYS A 89 -5.24 14.93 2.86
N ALA A 90 -5.90 16.09 3.02
CA ALA A 90 -6.88 16.33 4.08
C ALA A 90 -8.10 15.41 3.91
N ARG A 91 -8.00 14.19 4.44
CA ARG A 91 -9.04 13.17 4.37
C ARG A 91 -9.11 12.42 5.69
N GLN A 92 -10.22 12.58 6.38
CA GLN A 92 -10.51 11.85 7.62
C GLN A 92 -11.32 10.58 7.36
N LEU A 93 -12.19 10.59 6.35
CA LEU A 93 -13.11 9.48 6.06
C LEU A 93 -12.55 8.50 5.02
N PRO A 94 -12.83 7.19 5.13
CA PRO A 94 -12.52 6.23 4.08
C PRO A 94 -13.28 6.56 2.79
N LYS A 95 -12.68 6.25 1.63
CA LYS A 95 -13.30 6.52 0.31
C LYS A 95 -14.31 5.46 -0.12
N SER A 96 -14.17 4.25 0.40
CA SER A 96 -15.04 3.12 0.13
C SER A 96 -15.33 2.38 1.43
N ILE A 97 -16.50 1.76 1.47
CA ILE A 97 -16.91 0.82 2.51
C ILE A 97 -17.08 -0.52 1.81
N GLY A 98 -16.49 -1.56 2.36
CA GLY A 98 -16.49 -2.87 1.74
C GLY A 98 -16.39 -3.97 2.79
N CYS A 99 -16.97 -5.11 2.45
CA CYS A 99 -16.95 -6.35 3.19
C CYS A 99 -16.44 -7.45 2.26
N SER A 100 -15.70 -8.41 2.79
CA SER A 100 -15.14 -9.51 2.01
C SER A 100 -14.95 -10.73 2.89
N LYS A 101 -15.14 -11.92 2.30
CA LYS A 101 -14.88 -13.18 2.99
C LYS A 101 -14.14 -14.13 2.06
N ASN A 102 -13.06 -14.71 2.57
CA ASN A 102 -12.31 -15.76 1.88
C ASN A 102 -12.86 -17.13 2.24
N PHE A 103 -12.98 -17.99 1.24
CA PHE A 103 -13.39 -19.39 1.36
C PHE A 103 -12.24 -20.26 0.89
N LEU A 104 -11.44 -20.78 1.82
CA LEU A 104 -10.20 -21.48 1.52
C LEU A 104 -10.40 -23.00 1.45
N GLY A 105 -9.72 -23.64 0.51
CA GLY A 105 -9.69 -25.10 0.34
C GLY A 105 -11.09 -25.71 0.29
N LYS A 106 -11.39 -26.62 1.21
CA LYS A 106 -12.66 -27.36 1.26
C LYS A 106 -13.89 -26.49 1.56
N THR A 107 -13.71 -25.24 1.97
CA THR A 107 -14.81 -24.30 2.27
C THR A 107 -15.23 -23.46 1.07
N ALA A 108 -14.55 -23.62 -0.09
CA ALA A 108 -14.90 -22.95 -1.33
C ALA A 108 -16.39 -23.17 -1.68
N LEU A 109 -17.02 -22.12 -2.20
CA LEU A 109 -18.44 -22.16 -2.56
C LEU A 109 -18.58 -22.87 -3.91
N VAL A 110 -19.24 -24.03 -3.91
CA VAL A 110 -19.37 -24.90 -5.10
C VAL A 110 -20.80 -24.97 -5.63
N THR A 111 -21.75 -24.29 -4.98
CA THR A 111 -23.15 -24.26 -5.40
C THR A 111 -23.67 -22.83 -5.49
N GLN A 112 -24.60 -22.58 -6.40
CA GLN A 112 -25.27 -21.28 -6.53
C GLN A 112 -25.94 -20.85 -5.22
N LYS A 113 -26.56 -21.79 -4.49
CA LYS A 113 -27.21 -21.51 -3.19
C LYS A 113 -26.22 -20.99 -2.15
N GLN A 114 -25.03 -21.57 -2.07
CA GLN A 114 -23.97 -21.10 -1.17
C GLN A 114 -23.49 -19.70 -1.54
N VAL A 115 -23.31 -19.43 -2.84
CA VAL A 115 -22.94 -18.09 -3.33
C VAL A 115 -24.01 -17.05 -3.00
N GLN A 116 -25.28 -17.34 -3.29
CA GLN A 116 -26.40 -16.44 -2.99
C GLN A 116 -26.52 -16.17 -1.49
N TYR A 117 -26.38 -17.20 -0.66
CA TYR A 117 -26.40 -17.06 0.79
C TYR A 117 -25.31 -16.09 1.27
N TRP A 118 -24.06 -16.30 0.87
CA TRP A 118 -22.95 -15.44 1.32
C TRP A 118 -22.98 -14.05 0.72
N LEU A 119 -23.43 -13.90 -0.52
CA LEU A 119 -23.65 -12.59 -1.11
C LEU A 119 -24.67 -11.79 -0.30
N LEU A 120 -25.77 -12.43 0.14
CA LEU A 120 -26.74 -11.79 1.02
C LEU A 120 -26.13 -11.42 2.38
N GLN A 121 -25.36 -12.30 3.01
CA GLN A 121 -24.70 -11.99 4.29
C GLN A 121 -23.78 -10.77 4.18
N LEU A 122 -22.98 -10.70 3.12
CA LEU A 122 -22.10 -9.56 2.85
C LEU A 122 -22.90 -8.29 2.53
N ALA A 123 -24.00 -8.41 1.77
CA ALA A 123 -24.87 -7.28 1.45
C ALA A 123 -25.51 -6.68 2.71
N LEU A 124 -25.98 -7.51 3.65
CA LEU A 124 -26.55 -7.06 4.92
C LEU A 124 -25.52 -6.32 5.80
N GLU A 125 -24.30 -6.85 5.90
CA GLU A 125 -23.20 -6.15 6.61
C GLU A 125 -22.88 -4.80 5.95
N LEU A 126 -22.82 -4.78 4.62
CA LEU A 126 -22.54 -3.56 3.87
C LEU A 126 -23.64 -2.52 4.06
N GLU A 127 -24.91 -2.93 4.03
CA GLU A 127 -26.06 -2.06 4.29
C GLU A 127 -25.98 -1.41 5.67
N GLU A 128 -25.72 -2.18 6.73
CA GLU A 128 -25.59 -1.66 8.08
C GLU A 128 -24.50 -0.59 8.17
N ARG A 129 -23.35 -0.84 7.55
CA ARG A 129 -22.21 0.09 7.53
C ARG A 129 -22.48 1.33 6.68
N LEU A 130 -23.21 1.19 5.57
CA LEU A 130 -23.60 2.32 4.72
C LEU A 130 -24.64 3.22 5.40
N ASN A 131 -25.60 2.64 6.12
CA ASN A 131 -26.57 3.43 6.89
C ASN A 131 -25.87 4.24 7.99
N LYS A 132 -24.96 3.62 8.75
CA LYS A 132 -24.14 4.33 9.75
C LYS A 132 -23.29 5.44 9.12
N ASP A 133 -22.67 5.20 7.97
CA ASP A 133 -21.88 6.21 7.25
C ASP A 133 -22.75 7.35 6.72
N ARG A 134 -23.97 7.06 6.25
CA ARG A 134 -24.93 8.09 5.82
C ARG A 134 -25.30 9.00 6.98
N ASP A 135 -25.67 8.44 8.12
CA ASP A 135 -26.15 9.20 9.29
C ASP A 135 -25.03 10.05 9.91
N GLN A 136 -23.80 9.53 9.95
CA GLN A 136 -22.68 10.21 10.57
C GLN A 136 -21.97 11.20 9.63
N ASN A 137 -21.93 10.90 8.33
CA ASN A 137 -21.08 11.60 7.37
C ASN A 137 -21.85 12.27 6.23
N ASN A 138 -23.19 12.23 6.24
CA ASN A 138 -24.07 12.88 5.26
C ASN A 138 -23.71 12.60 3.79
N ARG A 139 -23.34 11.34 3.50
CA ARG A 139 -22.94 10.92 2.14
C ARG A 139 -23.55 9.59 1.77
N LEU A 140 -23.62 9.34 0.45
CA LEU A 140 -24.17 8.11 -0.12
C LEU A 140 -23.20 7.54 -1.16
N ALA A 141 -22.97 6.23 -1.09
CA ALA A 141 -22.28 5.51 -2.16
C ALA A 141 -23.17 5.44 -3.40
N LYS A 142 -22.57 5.61 -4.59
CA LYS A 142 -23.29 5.57 -5.89
C LYS A 142 -22.84 4.43 -6.80
N GLN A 143 -21.88 3.63 -6.34
CA GLN A 143 -21.28 2.54 -7.11
C GLN A 143 -21.06 1.35 -6.19
N LEU A 144 -21.50 0.17 -6.65
CA LEU A 144 -21.22 -1.11 -6.02
C LEU A 144 -20.22 -1.87 -6.89
N SER A 145 -19.11 -2.30 -6.30
CA SER A 145 -18.11 -3.15 -6.95
C SER A 145 -18.14 -4.54 -6.33
N VAL A 146 -18.22 -5.57 -7.17
CA VAL A 146 -18.21 -6.97 -6.74
C VAL A 146 -16.95 -7.63 -7.27
N GLY A 147 -16.13 -8.21 -6.37
CA GLY A 147 -14.94 -8.96 -6.70
C GLY A 147 -15.08 -10.41 -6.26
N ILE A 148 -14.75 -11.34 -7.15
CA ILE A 148 -14.73 -12.77 -6.88
C ILE A 148 -13.35 -13.33 -7.20
N HIS A 149 -12.91 -14.32 -6.43
CA HIS A 149 -11.67 -15.04 -6.67
C HIS A 149 -11.99 -16.53 -6.84
N MET A 150 -11.55 -17.10 -7.95
CA MET A 150 -11.78 -18.50 -8.31
C MET A 150 -10.58 -19.33 -7.87
N GLN A 151 -10.82 -20.57 -7.44
CA GLN A 151 -9.73 -21.46 -7.04
C GLN A 151 -8.78 -21.72 -8.21
N GLY A 152 -7.48 -21.51 -7.99
CA GLY A 152 -6.43 -21.77 -8.97
C GLY A 152 -6.16 -20.62 -9.95
N GLY A 153 -6.79 -19.45 -9.76
CA GLY A 153 -6.46 -18.20 -10.44
C GLY A 153 -5.67 -17.22 -9.57
#